data_AF-A0A7V3MJC3-F1
#
_entry.id   AF-A0A7V3MJC3-F1
#
_cell.length_a   1.000
_cell.length_b   1.000
_cell.length_c   1.000
_cell.angle_alpha   90.00
_cell.angle_beta   90.00
_cell.angle_gamma   90.00
#
_symmetry.space_group_name_H-M   'P 1'
#
loop_
_entity.id
_entity.type
_entity.pdbx_description
1 polymer ?
#
loop_
_entity_poly.entity_id
_entity_poly.type
_entity_poly.pdbx_seq_one_letter_code
_entity_poly.pdbx_strand_id
1 'polypeptide(L)'
;MKSFSIAKRRGSGMIFGLFAMLLLFTLGVSYLMVGSSSLIAAKHDALRARALACAEAGVERAIKLLMTDPPGEFRWGDPNDPDTWYPETITTGESFRLCVRDGAGIFAGKIVITSQGTVTEAGTTVSRTVRVVVTTKQENVCVWNNVIFGGVGQAGRSINGNVVMRGSIHLLGDGEDYTDVDADGRWDDNEPYSDSNRNGVYDLGEPYTDTDGDGHRDAREPFVDANGNGVRDPALTVTDIAEEISGTANVGNNYDGMPSDLRALIPPLEKVSWGGEQVDSLNAKLRVKHGKVNISGSATVGYPNTPGNSTKETMDGVYVSDGFGGNKGAASVYSDNGTTATYDLGEDAVDMPLIDSGSVTVDGVTYPNYLAYLNANATVYNGNISIIKGTPLSITGPKGSLVVDGAGNMTISGIVYINGNISFYPAKSRIVYSGVGTLVTPNSVDVHTDLVPAHRFPTTD
;
A
#
# COMPACT_ATOMS: atom_id res chain seq x y z
N MET A 1 -19.44 -41.60 -89.44
CA MET A 1 -19.94 -41.77 -88.06
C MET A 1 -20.71 -43.09 -87.97
N LYS A 2 -20.11 -44.14 -87.39
CA LYS A 2 -20.84 -45.33 -86.94
C LYS A 2 -20.69 -45.38 -85.42
N SER A 3 -21.80 -45.11 -84.75
CA SER A 3 -21.96 -45.20 -83.29
C SER A 3 -21.76 -46.65 -82.86
N PHE A 4 -20.74 -46.90 -82.04
CA PHE A 4 -20.54 -48.19 -81.37
C PHE A 4 -21.49 -48.26 -80.18
N SER A 5 -22.53 -49.09 -80.28
CA SER A 5 -23.45 -49.37 -79.18
C SER A 5 -22.77 -50.21 -78.11
N ILE A 6 -22.78 -49.72 -76.87
CA ILE A 6 -22.40 -50.46 -75.66
C ILE A 6 -23.37 -51.64 -75.46
N ALA A 7 -22.85 -52.85 -75.58
CA ALA A 7 -23.55 -54.06 -75.20
C ALA A 7 -23.81 -54.07 -73.67
N LYS A 8 -25.05 -54.32 -73.27
CA LYS A 8 -25.51 -54.49 -71.88
C LYS A 8 -24.63 -55.50 -71.12
N ARG A 9 -23.61 -55.03 -70.40
CA ARG A 9 -22.98 -55.76 -69.29
C ARG A 9 -23.58 -55.27 -67.98
N ARG A 10 -24.63 -55.95 -67.50
CA ARG A 10 -25.34 -55.69 -66.23
C ARG A 10 -24.48 -55.81 -64.95
N GLY A 11 -23.17 -56.10 -65.05
CA GLY A 11 -22.25 -56.18 -63.92
C GLY A 11 -21.40 -54.92 -63.65
N SER A 12 -21.24 -54.00 -64.61
CA SER A 12 -20.29 -52.86 -64.47
C SER A 12 -20.81 -51.71 -63.60
N GLY A 13 -22.11 -51.40 -63.67
CA GLY A 13 -22.76 -50.37 -62.84
C GLY A 13 -22.84 -50.75 -61.35
N MET A 14 -22.99 -52.04 -61.04
CA MET A 14 -22.91 -52.51 -59.66
C MET A 14 -21.50 -52.37 -59.09
N ILE A 15 -20.45 -52.67 -59.88
CA ILE A 15 -19.06 -52.51 -59.45
C ILE A 15 -18.73 -51.04 -59.20
N PHE A 16 -19.17 -50.12 -60.07
CA PHE A 16 -19.01 -48.67 -59.86
C PHE A 16 -19.78 -48.17 -58.63
N GLY A 17 -21.02 -48.63 -58.42
CA GLY A 17 -21.80 -48.30 -57.23
C GLY A 17 -21.17 -48.83 -55.93
N LEU A 18 -20.62 -50.04 -55.96
CA LEU A 18 -19.88 -50.64 -54.83
C LEU A 18 -18.58 -49.87 -54.55
N PHE A 19 -17.84 -49.48 -55.59
CA PHE A 19 -16.64 -48.66 -55.44
C PHE A 19 -16.97 -47.27 -54.88
N ALA A 20 -18.04 -46.63 -55.35
CA ALA A 20 -18.49 -45.34 -54.84
C ALA A 20 -18.96 -45.45 -53.37
N MET A 21 -19.68 -46.51 -53.00
CA MET A 21 -20.04 -46.79 -51.61
C MET A 21 -18.83 -47.08 -50.72
N LEU A 22 -17.85 -47.85 -51.20
CA LEU A 22 -16.61 -48.12 -50.46
C LEU A 22 -15.79 -46.84 -50.26
N LEU A 23 -15.73 -45.98 -51.28
CA LEU A 23 -15.09 -44.66 -51.19
C LEU A 23 -15.80 -43.76 -50.17
N LEU A 24 -17.13 -43.69 -50.22
CA LEU A 24 -17.91 -42.90 -49.26
C LEU A 24 -17.80 -43.47 -47.84
N PHE A 25 -17.77 -44.79 -47.68
CA PHE A 25 -17.58 -45.44 -46.39
C PHE A 25 -16.19 -45.17 -45.82
N THR A 26 -15.15 -45.28 -46.65
CA THR A 26 -13.77 -44.98 -46.22
C THR A 26 -13.61 -43.50 -45.86
N LEU A 27 -14.14 -42.58 -46.66
CA LEU A 27 -14.17 -41.14 -46.33
C LEU A 27 -14.98 -40.86 -45.05
N GLY A 28 -16.12 -41.52 -44.86
CA GLY A 28 -16.96 -41.38 -43.67
C GLY A 28 -16.26 -41.88 -42.40
N VAL A 29 -15.59 -43.03 -42.46
CA VAL A 29 -14.77 -43.57 -41.36
C VAL A 29 -13.58 -42.65 -41.08
N SER A 30 -12.90 -42.14 -42.12
CA SER A 30 -11.80 -41.18 -41.94
C SER A 30 -12.26 -39.89 -41.27
N TYR A 31 -13.42 -39.34 -41.66
CA TYR A 31 -13.97 -38.13 -41.03
C TYR A 31 -14.35 -38.35 -39.57
N LEU A 32 -14.96 -39.50 -39.25
CA LEU A 32 -15.27 -39.90 -37.87
C LEU A 32 -14.01 -40.10 -37.01
N MET A 33 -12.96 -40.68 -37.58
CA MET A 33 -11.66 -40.85 -36.90
C MET A 33 -11.00 -39.51 -36.60
N VAL A 34 -10.95 -38.59 -37.57
CA VAL A 34 -10.41 -37.24 -37.38
C VAL A 34 -11.23 -36.49 -36.32
N GLY A 35 -12.56 -36.49 -36.42
CA GLY A 35 -13.44 -35.84 -35.42
C GLY A 35 -13.26 -36.40 -34.01
N SER A 36 -13.11 -37.73 -33.88
CA SER A 36 -12.85 -38.37 -32.59
C SER A 36 -11.48 -37.98 -32.01
N SER A 37 -10.45 -37.91 -32.85
CA SER A 37 -9.10 -37.48 -32.43
C SER A 37 -9.08 -36.04 -31.95
N SER A 38 -9.78 -35.13 -32.65
CA SER A 38 -9.90 -33.72 -32.27
C SER A 38 -10.65 -33.56 -30.94
N LEU A 39 -11.70 -34.35 -30.70
CA LEU A 39 -12.45 -34.33 -29.44
C LEU A 39 -11.60 -34.82 -28.26
N ILE A 40 -10.79 -35.88 -28.46
CA ILE A 40 -9.89 -36.40 -27.42
C ILE A 40 -8.80 -35.36 -27.10
N ALA A 41 -8.22 -34.72 -28.12
CA ALA A 41 -7.25 -33.65 -27.95
C ALA A 41 -7.86 -32.47 -27.16
N ALA A 42 -9.05 -31.99 -27.56
CA ALA A 42 -9.75 -30.92 -26.88
C ALA A 42 -10.06 -31.26 -25.41
N LYS A 43 -10.47 -32.50 -25.11
CA LYS A 43 -10.68 -32.96 -23.73
C LYS A 43 -9.38 -32.94 -22.93
N HIS A 44 -8.28 -33.44 -23.48
CA HIS A 44 -6.99 -33.39 -22.80
C HIS A 44 -6.51 -31.96 -22.56
N ASP A 45 -6.73 -31.05 -23.50
CA ASP A 45 -6.35 -29.65 -23.33
C ASP A 45 -7.20 -28.95 -22.27
N ALA A 46 -8.50 -29.24 -22.21
CA ALA A 46 -9.37 -28.77 -21.12
C ALA A 46 -8.92 -29.29 -19.74
N LEU A 47 -8.58 -30.58 -19.63
CA LEU A 47 -8.08 -31.16 -18.37
C LEU A 47 -6.72 -30.57 -17.97
N ARG A 48 -5.83 -30.30 -18.95
CA ARG A 48 -4.54 -29.65 -18.70
C ARG A 48 -4.70 -28.22 -18.22
N ALA A 49 -5.62 -27.45 -18.80
CA ALA A 49 -5.91 -26.08 -18.39
C ALA A 49 -6.47 -26.05 -16.95
N ARG A 50 -7.39 -26.96 -16.62
CA ARG A 50 -7.92 -27.08 -15.25
C ARG A 50 -6.87 -27.52 -14.24
N ALA A 51 -6.00 -28.47 -14.60
CA ALA A 51 -4.90 -28.89 -13.74
C ALA A 51 -3.88 -27.76 -13.50
N LEU A 52 -3.66 -26.89 -14.49
CA LEU A 52 -2.86 -25.68 -14.33
C LEU A 52 -3.53 -24.70 -13.36
N ALA A 53 -4.83 -24.43 -13.53
CA ALA A 53 -5.59 -23.56 -12.62
C ALA A 53 -5.58 -24.09 -11.17
N CYS A 54 -5.67 -25.41 -10.98
CA CYS A 54 -5.52 -26.02 -9.64
C CYS A 54 -4.11 -25.77 -9.07
N ALA A 55 -3.08 -25.86 -9.89
CA ALA A 55 -1.71 -25.60 -9.47
C ALA A 55 -1.52 -24.12 -9.08
N GLU A 56 -2.06 -23.19 -9.86
CA GLU A 56 -2.07 -21.75 -9.57
C GLU A 56 -2.81 -21.44 -8.26
N ALA A 57 -3.98 -22.05 -8.03
CA ALA A 57 -4.72 -21.92 -6.78
C ALA A 57 -3.87 -22.35 -5.56
N GLY A 58 -3.07 -23.41 -5.68
CA GLY A 58 -2.14 -23.83 -4.63
C GLY A 58 -0.98 -22.85 -4.40
N VAL A 59 -0.53 -22.13 -5.44
CA VAL A 59 0.46 -21.05 -5.28
C VAL A 59 -0.15 -19.88 -4.51
N GLU A 60 -1.34 -19.43 -4.90
CA GLU A 60 -2.06 -18.34 -4.21
C GLU A 60 -2.34 -18.70 -2.74
N ARG A 61 -2.71 -19.96 -2.48
CA ARG A 61 -2.88 -20.48 -1.12
C ARG A 61 -1.59 -20.38 -0.32
N ALA A 62 -0.46 -20.77 -0.89
CA ALA A 62 0.84 -20.68 -0.24
C ALA A 62 1.26 -19.23 0.04
N ILE A 63 1.03 -18.31 -0.91
CA ILE A 63 1.30 -16.88 -0.73
C ILE A 63 0.47 -16.32 0.43
N LYS A 64 -0.83 -16.62 0.48
CA LYS A 64 -1.70 -16.21 1.58
C LYS A 64 -1.20 -16.72 2.95
N LEU A 65 -0.79 -17.98 3.04
CA LEU A 65 -0.25 -18.55 4.28
C LEU A 65 1.05 -17.86 4.70
N LEU A 66 1.97 -17.63 3.75
CA LEU A 66 3.20 -16.89 3.98
C LEU A 66 2.99 -15.44 4.46
N MET A 67 1.85 -14.82 4.10
CA MET A 67 1.48 -13.48 4.55
C MET A 67 0.75 -13.45 5.90
N THR A 68 0.10 -14.55 6.30
CA THR A 68 -0.75 -14.59 7.50
C THR A 68 -0.01 -15.12 8.72
N ASP A 69 0.89 -16.09 8.53
CA ASP A 69 1.71 -16.63 9.61
C ASP A 69 2.80 -15.64 10.03
N PRO A 70 3.33 -15.74 11.27
CA PRO A 70 4.49 -14.97 11.67
C PRO A 70 5.60 -15.06 10.62
N PRO A 71 6.15 -13.93 10.18
CA PRO A 71 7.01 -13.87 9.01
C PRO A 71 8.21 -14.81 9.16
N GLY A 72 8.28 -15.79 8.25
CA GLY A 72 9.42 -16.70 8.14
C GLY A 72 9.21 -18.13 8.64
N GLU A 73 8.09 -18.46 9.31
CA GLU A 73 7.95 -19.80 9.91
C GLU A 73 7.30 -20.85 8.99
N PHE A 74 6.44 -20.44 8.04
CA PHE A 74 5.75 -21.40 7.18
C PHE A 74 6.71 -22.07 6.18
N ARG A 75 7.13 -23.31 6.49
CA ARG A 75 7.91 -24.21 5.63
C ARG A 75 7.27 -25.58 5.66
N TRP A 76 6.87 -26.09 4.50
CA TRP A 76 6.11 -27.35 4.41
C TRP A 76 6.57 -28.23 3.25
N GLY A 77 6.65 -29.54 3.51
CA GLY A 77 6.78 -30.60 2.51
C GLY A 77 8.18 -30.71 1.90
N ASP A 78 8.78 -31.90 1.89
CA ASP A 78 10.08 -32.14 1.25
C ASP A 78 9.90 -32.13 -0.28
N PRO A 79 10.65 -31.32 -1.04
CA PRO A 79 10.53 -31.28 -2.50
C PRO A 79 10.79 -32.64 -3.17
N ASN A 80 11.48 -33.56 -2.50
CA ASN A 80 11.76 -34.92 -2.98
C ASN A 80 10.75 -35.97 -2.50
N ASP A 81 9.88 -35.63 -1.54
CA ASP A 81 8.83 -36.50 -1.02
C ASP A 81 7.45 -35.84 -1.14
N PRO A 82 6.76 -36.05 -2.28
CA PRO A 82 5.45 -35.48 -2.55
C PRO A 82 4.33 -35.89 -1.58
N ASP A 83 4.52 -36.91 -0.76
CA ASP A 83 3.53 -37.36 0.24
C ASP A 83 3.54 -36.48 1.50
N THR A 84 4.61 -35.69 1.67
CA THR A 84 4.73 -34.71 2.76
C THR A 84 4.16 -33.34 2.39
N TRP A 85 3.73 -33.15 1.14
CA TRP A 85 3.22 -31.87 0.65
C TRP A 85 1.82 -31.62 1.21
N TYR A 86 1.50 -30.36 1.51
CA TYR A 86 0.19 -29.99 2.02
C TYR A 86 -0.86 -30.23 0.93
N PRO A 87 -1.84 -31.12 1.11
CA PRO A 87 -2.87 -31.39 0.13
C PRO A 87 -4.14 -30.57 0.41
N GLU A 88 -4.81 -30.11 -0.65
CA GLU A 88 -6.13 -29.48 -0.55
C GLU A 88 -7.00 -29.89 -1.74
N THR A 89 -8.25 -30.24 -1.44
CA THR A 89 -9.26 -30.57 -2.47
C THR A 89 -10.10 -29.32 -2.72
N ILE A 90 -10.07 -28.81 -3.96
CA ILE A 90 -10.88 -27.66 -4.36
C ILE A 90 -12.34 -28.12 -4.53
N THR A 91 -12.52 -29.18 -5.32
CA THR A 91 -13.82 -29.79 -5.56
C THR A 91 -13.62 -31.25 -5.95
N THR A 92 -14.72 -31.99 -6.16
CA THR A 92 -14.67 -33.40 -6.55
C THR A 92 -13.86 -33.58 -7.84
N GLY A 93 -12.76 -34.33 -7.75
CA GLY A 93 -11.88 -34.60 -8.88
C GLY A 93 -10.83 -33.52 -9.16
N GLU A 94 -10.78 -32.44 -8.39
CA GLU A 94 -9.78 -31.36 -8.53
C GLU A 94 -9.10 -31.07 -7.19
N SER A 95 -7.79 -31.17 -7.17
CA SER A 95 -6.99 -30.93 -5.99
C SER A 95 -5.64 -30.31 -6.33
N PHE A 96 -4.99 -29.76 -5.32
CA PHE A 96 -3.58 -29.43 -5.39
C PHE A 96 -2.83 -29.99 -4.18
N ARG A 97 -1.51 -30.07 -4.33
CA ARG A 97 -0.59 -30.22 -3.21
C ARG A 97 0.53 -29.21 -3.34
N LEU A 98 0.96 -28.63 -2.21
CA LEU A 98 1.99 -27.60 -2.19
C LEU A 98 3.15 -27.92 -1.25
N CYS A 99 4.32 -27.44 -1.65
CA CYS A 99 5.59 -27.49 -0.92
C CYS A 99 6.19 -26.07 -0.90
N VAL A 100 6.61 -25.62 0.28
CA VAL A 100 7.18 -24.28 0.51
C VAL A 100 8.47 -24.43 1.31
N ARG A 101 9.59 -23.96 0.74
CA ARG A 101 10.93 -24.14 1.33
C ARG A 101 11.82 -22.92 1.09
N ASP A 102 12.86 -22.79 1.90
CA ASP A 102 13.97 -21.89 1.57
C ASP A 102 14.70 -22.41 0.32
N GLY A 103 14.98 -21.49 -0.59
CA GLY A 103 15.72 -21.75 -1.80
C GLY A 103 17.20 -21.97 -1.50
N ALA A 104 17.84 -22.81 -2.31
CA ALA A 104 19.28 -23.06 -2.29
C ALA A 104 19.92 -22.65 -3.62
N GLY A 105 21.26 -22.51 -3.62
CA GLY A 105 22.02 -22.13 -4.81
C GLY A 105 21.60 -20.76 -5.35
N ILE A 106 21.11 -20.71 -6.59
CA ILE A 106 20.65 -19.47 -7.23
C ILE A 106 19.40 -18.86 -6.57
N PHE A 107 18.72 -19.62 -5.71
CA PHE A 107 17.54 -19.18 -4.96
C PHE A 107 17.86 -18.94 -3.47
N ALA A 108 19.13 -18.92 -3.07
CA ALA A 108 19.52 -18.62 -1.70
C ALA A 108 18.94 -17.28 -1.23
N GLY A 109 18.33 -17.28 -0.03
CA GLY A 109 17.64 -16.11 0.53
C GLY A 109 16.23 -15.84 -0.04
N LYS A 110 15.71 -16.74 -0.89
CA LYS A 110 14.35 -16.68 -1.43
C LYS A 110 13.54 -17.88 -0.95
N ILE A 111 12.23 -17.81 -1.08
CA ILE A 111 11.32 -18.94 -0.80
C ILE A 111 10.86 -19.54 -2.13
N VAL A 112 10.93 -20.86 -2.24
CA VAL A 112 10.46 -21.61 -3.39
C VAL A 112 9.13 -22.27 -3.05
N ILE A 113 8.09 -21.89 -3.77
CA ILE A 113 6.76 -22.49 -3.71
C ILE A 113 6.64 -23.44 -4.91
N THR A 114 6.36 -24.70 -4.66
CA THR A 114 6.03 -25.67 -5.70
C THR A 114 4.63 -26.21 -5.44
N SER A 115 3.72 -26.01 -6.40
CA SER A 115 2.34 -26.49 -6.35
C SER A 115 2.09 -27.46 -7.49
N GLN A 116 1.49 -28.60 -7.21
CA GLN A 116 1.03 -29.56 -8.21
C GLN A 116 -0.49 -29.67 -8.17
N GLY A 117 -1.15 -29.20 -9.22
CA GLY A 117 -2.58 -29.37 -9.44
C GLY A 117 -2.86 -30.69 -10.15
N THR A 118 -3.93 -31.38 -9.75
CA THR A 118 -4.37 -32.65 -10.30
C THR A 118 -5.87 -32.62 -10.58
N VAL A 119 -6.25 -33.01 -11.78
CA VAL A 119 -7.65 -33.13 -12.22
C VAL A 119 -7.90 -34.56 -12.66
N THR A 120 -8.96 -35.17 -12.15
CA THR A 120 -9.44 -36.50 -12.53
C THR A 120 -10.87 -36.42 -13.00
N GLU A 121 -11.12 -36.74 -14.26
CA GLU A 121 -12.45 -36.79 -14.86
C GLU A 121 -12.59 -38.04 -15.73
N ALA A 122 -13.71 -38.76 -15.58
CA ALA A 122 -14.03 -39.97 -16.35
C ALA A 122 -12.87 -41.01 -16.39
N GLY A 123 -12.14 -41.17 -15.28
CA GLY A 123 -11.01 -42.09 -15.15
C GLY A 123 -9.69 -41.61 -15.77
N THR A 124 -9.65 -40.40 -16.32
CA THR A 124 -8.41 -39.77 -16.82
C THR A 124 -7.89 -38.78 -15.79
N THR A 125 -6.64 -38.95 -15.35
CA THR A 125 -5.96 -38.04 -14.43
C THR A 125 -4.87 -37.26 -15.15
N VAL A 126 -4.89 -35.93 -14.99
CA VAL A 126 -3.89 -35.01 -15.51
C VAL A 126 -3.35 -34.17 -14.36
N SER A 127 -2.03 -34.01 -14.29
CA SER A 127 -1.39 -33.13 -13.32
C SER A 127 -0.51 -32.08 -14.01
N ARG A 128 -0.44 -30.90 -13.41
CA ARG A 128 0.47 -29.80 -13.78
C ARG A 128 1.17 -29.28 -12.54
N THR A 129 2.41 -28.85 -12.70
CA THR A 129 3.21 -28.31 -11.60
C THR A 129 3.64 -26.90 -11.95
N VAL A 130 3.42 -25.99 -11.02
CA VAL A 130 3.89 -24.60 -11.08
C VAL A 130 4.91 -24.42 -9.96
N ARG A 131 6.01 -23.74 -10.28
CA ARG A 131 7.02 -23.34 -9.31
C ARG A 131 7.22 -21.85 -9.37
N VAL A 132 7.07 -21.18 -8.23
CA VAL A 132 7.27 -19.75 -8.07
C VAL A 132 8.36 -19.53 -7.03
N VAL A 133 9.20 -18.53 -7.28
CA VAL A 133 10.25 -18.10 -6.35
C VAL A 133 9.86 -16.72 -5.86
N VAL A 134 9.64 -16.58 -4.56
CA VAL A 134 9.21 -15.34 -3.92
C VAL A 134 10.26 -14.85 -2.94
N THR A 135 10.26 -13.55 -2.67
CA THR A 135 11.06 -12.95 -1.61
C THR A 135 10.08 -12.34 -0.61
N THR A 136 10.24 -12.64 0.68
CA THR A 136 9.42 -12.07 1.74
C THR A 136 10.17 -10.91 2.38
N LYS A 137 9.51 -9.76 2.50
CA LYS A 137 10.03 -8.60 3.24
C LYS A 137 9.02 -8.27 4.33
N GLN A 138 9.49 -8.17 5.57
CA GLN A 138 8.70 -7.62 6.67
C GLN A 138 9.18 -6.21 6.93
N GLU A 139 8.23 -5.28 7.02
CA GLU A 139 8.51 -3.87 7.27
C GLU A 139 7.45 -3.33 8.22
N ASN A 140 7.87 -2.58 9.25
CA ASN A 140 6.94 -1.79 10.05
C ASN A 140 6.58 -0.52 9.28
N VAL A 141 5.42 -0.54 8.62
CA VAL A 141 4.87 0.58 7.83
C VAL A 141 3.96 1.49 8.65
N CYS A 142 3.91 1.32 9.97
CA CYS A 142 3.16 2.21 10.85
C CYS A 142 3.59 3.66 10.63
N VAL A 143 2.63 4.58 10.55
CA VAL A 143 2.89 6.02 10.35
C VAL A 143 3.85 6.58 11.41
N TRP A 144 3.80 6.07 12.64
CA TRP A 144 4.66 6.46 13.75
C TRP A 144 6.11 5.96 13.64
N ASN A 145 6.41 5.04 12.71
CA ASN A 145 7.78 4.62 12.41
C ASN A 145 8.49 5.59 11.45
N ASN A 146 7.91 6.77 11.21
CA ASN A 146 8.45 7.82 10.38
C ASN A 146 8.52 9.13 11.17
N VAL A 147 9.54 9.94 10.90
CA VAL A 147 9.61 11.33 11.41
C VAL A 147 8.57 12.20 10.71
N ILE A 148 8.31 11.91 9.44
CA ILE A 148 7.24 12.53 8.65
C ILE A 148 6.53 11.44 7.86
N PHE A 149 5.22 11.39 8.02
CA PHE A 149 4.31 10.65 7.17
C PHE A 149 3.34 11.66 6.55
N GLY A 150 3.25 11.73 5.22
CA GLY A 150 2.49 12.77 4.53
C GLY A 150 1.73 12.28 3.30
N GLY A 151 0.58 12.89 3.03
CA GLY A 151 -0.19 12.72 1.79
C GLY A 151 0.31 13.65 0.67
N VAL A 152 -0.60 14.04 -0.23
CA VAL A 152 -0.39 15.01 -1.33
C VAL A 152 0.12 16.38 -0.88
N GLY A 153 -0.31 16.85 0.30
CA GLY A 153 -0.02 18.21 0.77
C GLY A 153 -0.76 19.28 -0.06
N GLN A 154 -0.83 20.51 0.48
CA GLN A 154 -1.52 21.61 -0.19
C GLN A 154 -0.78 22.04 -1.47
N ALA A 155 -1.32 21.72 -2.64
CA ALA A 155 -0.76 22.00 -3.97
C ALA A 155 0.60 21.33 -4.31
N GLY A 156 0.89 20.17 -3.69
CA GLY A 156 2.20 19.53 -3.76
C GLY A 156 3.26 20.29 -2.93
N ARG A 157 4.34 19.61 -2.57
CA ARG A 157 5.33 20.00 -1.51
C ARG A 157 4.81 19.73 -0.09
N SER A 158 4.52 18.47 0.21
CA SER A 158 4.18 17.99 1.55
C SER A 158 5.18 18.44 2.62
N ILE A 159 6.44 18.67 2.22
CA ILE A 159 7.46 19.33 3.05
C ILE A 159 8.00 20.54 2.29
N ASN A 160 7.86 21.72 2.91
CA ASN A 160 8.38 22.98 2.39
C ASN A 160 9.15 23.73 3.50
N GLY A 161 10.46 23.89 3.31
CA GLY A 161 11.31 24.66 4.21
C GLY A 161 12.70 24.07 4.41
N ASN A 162 13.51 24.78 5.18
CA ASN A 162 14.85 24.33 5.56
C ASN A 162 14.78 23.48 6.84
N VAL A 163 14.57 22.17 6.71
CA VAL A 163 14.32 21.26 7.84
C VAL A 163 15.44 20.22 7.96
N VAL A 164 15.85 19.93 9.20
CA VAL A 164 16.73 18.82 9.55
C VAL A 164 15.87 17.67 10.07
N MET A 165 15.88 16.54 9.39
CA MET A 165 15.03 15.39 9.67
C MET A 165 15.90 14.18 10.01
N ARG A 166 15.60 13.52 11.14
CA ARG A 166 16.35 12.34 11.61
C ARG A 166 15.40 11.16 11.74
N GLY A 167 15.42 10.26 10.76
CA GLY A 167 14.51 9.10 10.69
C GLY A 167 13.88 8.91 9.31
N SER A 168 12.96 7.95 9.22
CA SER A 168 12.27 7.62 7.97
C SER A 168 11.26 8.68 7.57
N ILE A 169 11.13 8.93 6.27
CA ILE A 169 10.12 9.80 5.68
C ILE A 169 9.30 8.95 4.71
N HIS A 170 7.98 9.06 4.78
CA HIS A 170 7.07 8.35 3.90
C HIS A 170 6.01 9.31 3.37
N LEU A 171 6.12 9.64 2.09
CA LEU A 171 5.18 10.49 1.37
C LEU A 171 4.39 9.64 0.39
N LEU A 172 3.07 9.69 0.49
CA LEU A 172 2.17 8.99 -0.40
C LEU A 172 1.99 9.78 -1.70
N GLY A 173 1.62 11.06 -1.60
CA GLY A 173 1.23 11.82 -2.78
C GLY A 173 -0.07 11.33 -3.41
N ASP A 174 -0.79 10.41 -2.74
CA ASP A 174 -2.13 9.99 -3.11
C ASP A 174 -3.09 11.18 -2.95
N GLY A 175 -4.00 11.31 -3.92
CA GLY A 175 -5.02 12.35 -3.91
C GLY A 175 -6.13 12.04 -2.92
N GLU A 176 -6.95 13.04 -2.65
CA GLU A 176 -8.15 12.87 -1.84
C GLU A 176 -9.18 11.97 -2.52
N ASP A 177 -9.78 11.09 -1.74
CA ASP A 177 -10.86 10.21 -2.17
C ASP A 177 -12.07 11.04 -2.63
N TYR A 178 -12.73 10.55 -3.68
CA TYR A 178 -13.94 11.14 -4.20
C TYR A 178 -14.94 10.08 -4.63
N THR A 179 -16.20 10.47 -4.73
CA THR A 179 -17.26 9.63 -5.28
C THR A 179 -17.43 9.99 -6.75
N ASP A 180 -16.92 9.13 -7.60
CA ASP A 180 -17.16 9.12 -9.04
C ASP A 180 -18.63 8.72 -9.31
N VAL A 181 -19.47 9.73 -9.52
CA VAL A 181 -20.93 9.61 -9.68
C VAL A 181 -21.29 9.12 -11.08
N ASP A 182 -20.52 9.49 -12.09
CA ASP A 182 -20.81 9.19 -13.50
C ASP A 182 -19.96 8.03 -14.07
N ALA A 183 -18.98 7.57 -13.30
CA ALA A 183 -18.07 6.45 -13.57
C ALA A 183 -17.07 6.70 -14.71
N ASP A 184 -16.63 7.94 -14.91
CA ASP A 184 -15.63 8.31 -15.93
C ASP A 184 -14.17 8.07 -15.47
N GLY A 185 -13.96 7.86 -14.16
CA GLY A 185 -12.65 7.64 -13.54
C GLY A 185 -11.87 8.93 -13.24
N ARG A 186 -12.52 10.09 -13.24
CA ARG A 186 -11.99 11.41 -12.88
C ARG A 186 -12.91 12.07 -11.85
N TRP A 187 -12.39 13.10 -11.20
CA TRP A 187 -13.19 13.92 -10.30
C TRP A 187 -13.60 15.18 -11.02
N ASP A 188 -14.88 15.50 -10.97
CA ASP A 188 -15.40 16.69 -11.64
C ASP A 188 -15.69 17.83 -10.67
N ASP A 189 -15.23 19.02 -11.04
CA ASP A 189 -15.63 20.25 -10.36
C ASP A 189 -16.99 20.74 -10.89
N ASN A 190 -17.63 21.65 -10.15
CA ASN A 190 -18.88 22.24 -10.59
C ASN A 190 -18.64 23.15 -11.78
N GLU A 191 -19.18 22.74 -12.92
CA GLU A 191 -19.19 23.58 -14.10
C GLU A 191 -20.34 24.60 -14.03
N PRO A 192 -20.03 25.91 -14.18
CA PRO A 192 -21.05 26.94 -14.13
C PRO A 192 -21.91 26.91 -15.40
N TYR A 193 -23.23 26.98 -15.21
CA TYR A 193 -24.23 27.05 -16.28
C TYR A 193 -25.08 28.31 -16.18
N SER A 194 -25.65 28.73 -17.31
CA SER A 194 -26.60 29.83 -17.34
C SER A 194 -28.02 29.33 -17.12
N ASP A 195 -28.46 29.37 -15.86
CA ASP A 195 -29.84 29.09 -15.44
C ASP A 195 -30.82 30.13 -16.02
N SER A 196 -31.30 29.84 -17.21
CA SER A 196 -32.10 30.75 -18.03
C SER A 196 -33.53 30.86 -17.52
N ASN A 197 -34.01 29.85 -16.79
CA ASN A 197 -35.37 29.79 -16.25
C ASN A 197 -35.45 30.01 -14.72
N ARG A 198 -34.30 30.16 -14.05
CA ARG A 198 -34.12 30.41 -12.61
C ARG A 198 -34.69 29.31 -11.71
N ASN A 199 -34.63 28.06 -12.15
CA ASN A 199 -35.10 26.92 -11.37
C ASN A 199 -34.01 26.32 -10.45
N GLY A 200 -32.77 26.79 -10.56
CA GLY A 200 -31.62 26.32 -9.77
C GLY A 200 -31.09 24.94 -10.17
N VAL A 201 -31.47 24.40 -11.33
CA VAL A 201 -30.94 23.16 -11.89
C VAL A 201 -30.54 23.35 -13.35
N TYR A 202 -29.53 22.61 -13.81
CA TYR A 202 -29.15 22.64 -15.23
C TYR A 202 -30.23 21.95 -16.07
N ASP A 203 -30.71 22.64 -17.10
CA ASP A 203 -31.61 22.09 -18.10
C ASP A 203 -30.91 21.81 -19.44
N LEU A 204 -31.33 20.74 -20.12
CA LEU A 204 -30.77 20.35 -21.41
C LEU A 204 -30.93 21.48 -22.43
N GLY A 205 -29.80 22.05 -22.87
CA GLY A 205 -29.74 23.17 -23.82
C GLY A 205 -29.34 24.52 -23.20
N GLU A 206 -29.15 24.58 -21.88
CA GLU A 206 -28.52 25.74 -21.25
C GLU A 206 -27.01 25.76 -21.56
N PRO A 207 -26.42 26.94 -21.81
CA PRO A 207 -24.97 27.02 -22.01
C PRO A 207 -24.26 26.84 -20.68
N TYR A 208 -23.24 25.99 -20.67
CA TYR A 208 -22.33 25.73 -19.55
C TYR A 208 -20.88 25.95 -19.97
N THR A 209 -19.98 26.03 -18.98
CA THR A 209 -18.54 26.12 -19.20
C THR A 209 -17.91 24.75 -19.03
N ASP A 210 -17.68 24.09 -20.15
CA ASP A 210 -16.92 22.84 -20.29
C ASP A 210 -15.44 23.11 -19.96
N THR A 211 -15.04 22.80 -18.73
CA THR A 211 -13.73 23.14 -18.15
C THR A 211 -12.70 22.06 -18.45
N ASP A 212 -13.13 20.80 -18.60
CA ASP A 212 -12.26 19.64 -18.81
C ASP A 212 -12.29 19.13 -20.28
N GLY A 213 -13.25 19.57 -21.08
CA GLY A 213 -13.36 19.37 -22.52
C GLY A 213 -14.07 18.07 -22.92
N ASP A 214 -14.87 17.48 -22.04
CA ASP A 214 -15.52 16.18 -22.27
C ASP A 214 -16.83 16.28 -23.09
N GLY A 215 -17.41 17.49 -23.19
CA GLY A 215 -18.65 17.77 -23.92
C GLY A 215 -19.94 17.54 -23.13
N HIS A 216 -19.86 17.33 -21.82
CA HIS A 216 -20.95 17.25 -20.86
C HIS A 216 -20.81 18.32 -19.77
N ARG A 217 -21.89 18.53 -19.02
CA ARG A 217 -21.91 19.50 -17.92
C ARG A 217 -21.75 18.74 -16.63
N ASP A 218 -20.70 19.02 -15.88
CA ASP A 218 -20.45 18.26 -14.66
C ASP A 218 -21.01 18.94 -13.42
N ALA A 219 -21.58 18.11 -12.55
CA ALA A 219 -21.94 18.52 -11.20
C ALA A 219 -20.77 18.21 -10.29
N ARG A 220 -20.41 19.14 -9.39
CA ARG A 220 -19.33 18.89 -8.43
C ARG A 220 -19.57 17.58 -7.69
N GLU A 221 -18.59 16.70 -7.79
CA GLU A 221 -18.63 15.41 -7.12
C GLU A 221 -18.22 15.52 -5.65
N PRO A 222 -18.83 14.73 -4.75
CA PRO A 222 -18.43 14.68 -3.35
C PRO A 222 -16.99 14.16 -3.22
N PHE A 223 -16.19 14.83 -2.40
CA PHE A 223 -14.83 14.39 -2.07
C PHE A 223 -14.56 14.54 -0.57
N VAL A 224 -13.52 13.86 -0.10
CA VAL A 224 -13.03 13.96 1.27
C VAL A 224 -12.01 15.09 1.35
N ASP A 225 -12.40 16.22 1.94
CA ASP A 225 -11.52 17.35 2.21
C ASP A 225 -10.72 17.10 3.50
N ALA A 226 -9.61 16.39 3.38
CA ALA A 226 -8.81 15.89 4.50
C ALA A 226 -8.07 17.02 5.24
N ASN A 227 -7.85 18.17 4.60
CA ASN A 227 -7.14 19.30 5.19
C ASN A 227 -8.03 20.53 5.47
N GLY A 228 -9.32 20.48 5.10
CA GLY A 228 -10.31 21.53 5.37
C GLY A 228 -10.14 22.78 4.51
N ASN A 229 -9.52 22.68 3.33
CA ASN A 229 -9.24 23.82 2.46
C ASN A 229 -10.40 24.17 1.51
N GLY A 230 -11.42 23.30 1.41
CA GLY A 230 -12.59 23.44 0.53
C GLY A 230 -12.37 23.08 -0.95
N VAL A 231 -11.23 22.49 -1.30
CA VAL A 231 -10.80 22.16 -2.68
C VAL A 231 -10.17 20.76 -2.69
N ARG A 232 -10.59 19.90 -3.63
CA ARG A 232 -10.00 18.57 -3.75
C ARG A 232 -8.52 18.67 -4.11
N ASP A 233 -7.66 17.99 -3.34
CA ASP A 233 -6.25 17.83 -3.68
C ASP A 233 -6.05 16.55 -4.54
N PRO A 234 -5.73 16.67 -5.85
CA PRO A 234 -5.54 15.52 -6.72
C PRO A 234 -4.20 14.81 -6.44
N ALA A 235 -4.09 13.55 -6.84
CA ALA A 235 -2.84 12.79 -6.70
C ALA A 235 -1.69 13.48 -7.43
N LEU A 236 -0.50 13.43 -6.85
CA LEU A 236 0.70 13.97 -7.48
C LEU A 236 1.05 13.18 -8.74
N THR A 237 1.46 13.89 -9.78
CA THR A 237 1.95 13.30 -11.02
C THR A 237 3.48 13.27 -11.06
N VAL A 238 4.04 12.61 -12.08
CA VAL A 238 5.49 12.56 -12.32
C VAL A 238 6.15 13.94 -12.52
N THR A 239 5.35 14.97 -12.81
CA THR A 239 5.85 16.35 -12.94
C THR A 239 5.76 17.15 -11.66
N ASP A 240 4.93 16.70 -10.71
CA ASP A 240 4.72 17.38 -9.44
C ASP A 240 5.85 17.09 -8.47
N ILE A 241 5.95 17.95 -7.46
CA ILE A 241 6.98 17.87 -6.43
C ILE A 241 6.29 17.37 -5.16
N ALA A 242 6.72 16.22 -4.65
CA ALA A 242 6.30 15.74 -3.34
C ALA A 242 7.04 16.47 -2.21
N GLU A 243 8.34 16.70 -2.40
CA GLU A 243 9.21 17.27 -1.39
C GLU A 243 10.24 18.22 -2.01
N GLU A 244 10.46 19.36 -1.36
CA GLU A 244 11.52 20.30 -1.74
C GLU A 244 12.50 20.51 -0.57
N ILE A 245 13.66 19.87 -0.65
CA ILE A 245 14.76 20.01 0.32
C ILE A 245 15.79 21.00 -0.22
N SER A 246 15.97 22.12 0.48
CA SER A 246 16.84 23.21 0.03
C SER A 246 17.68 23.82 1.15
N GLY A 247 18.65 24.66 0.78
CA GLY A 247 19.50 25.34 1.75
C GLY A 247 20.46 24.37 2.45
N THR A 248 20.31 24.24 3.77
CA THR A 248 21.14 23.38 4.65
C THR A 248 20.35 22.19 5.20
N ALA A 249 19.16 21.92 4.65
CA ALA A 249 18.28 20.88 5.10
C ALA A 249 18.90 19.50 4.85
N ASN A 250 18.57 18.52 5.68
CA ASN A 250 19.10 17.18 5.54
C ASN A 250 18.12 16.13 6.06
N VAL A 251 18.22 14.94 5.50
CA VAL A 251 17.61 13.72 6.04
C VAL A 251 18.74 12.82 6.51
N GLY A 252 18.72 12.43 7.79
CA GLY A 252 19.79 11.63 8.39
C GLY A 252 19.28 10.38 9.09
N ASN A 253 20.20 9.43 9.28
CA ASN A 253 19.92 8.10 9.80
C ASN A 253 20.42 7.90 11.26
N ASN A 254 20.58 8.99 12.00
CA ASN A 254 21.08 8.99 13.37
C ASN A 254 20.64 10.27 14.10
N TYR A 255 20.98 10.40 15.38
CA TYR A 255 20.62 11.56 16.21
C TYR A 255 21.60 12.74 16.12
N ASP A 256 22.35 12.89 15.02
CA ASP A 256 23.28 14.01 14.86
C ASP A 256 22.55 15.37 14.99
N GLY A 257 23.16 16.29 15.73
CA GLY A 257 22.58 17.60 16.07
C GLY A 257 21.56 17.61 17.23
N MET A 258 21.17 16.44 17.79
CA MET A 258 20.25 16.40 18.93
C MET A 258 20.96 16.79 20.26
N PRO A 259 20.41 17.71 21.06
CA PRO A 259 20.91 18.02 22.39
C PRO A 259 21.01 16.78 23.30
N SER A 260 22.08 16.69 24.10
CA SER A 260 22.37 15.50 24.91
C SER A 260 21.32 15.22 26.01
N ASP A 261 20.70 16.28 26.53
CA ASP A 261 19.62 16.19 27.51
C ASP A 261 18.34 15.60 26.90
N LEU A 262 17.99 16.00 25.67
CA LEU A 262 16.89 15.38 24.92
C LEU A 262 17.22 13.95 24.50
N ARG A 263 18.47 13.69 24.08
CA ARG A 263 18.91 12.33 23.71
C ARG A 263 18.83 11.35 24.88
N ALA A 264 19.00 11.82 26.11
CA ALA A 264 18.86 10.98 27.30
C ALA A 264 17.40 10.55 27.56
N LEU A 265 16.43 11.30 27.02
CA LEU A 265 14.99 11.03 27.14
C LEU A 265 14.47 10.05 26.09
N ILE A 266 15.29 9.55 25.16
CA ILE A 266 14.88 8.58 24.15
C ILE A 266 15.77 7.32 24.16
N PRO A 267 15.36 6.21 23.53
CA PRO A 267 16.18 5.01 23.49
C PRO A 267 17.46 5.27 22.68
N PRO A 268 18.57 4.58 23.01
CA PRO A 268 19.74 4.60 22.16
C PRO A 268 19.41 4.02 20.78
N LEU A 269 20.20 4.42 19.78
CA LEU A 269 20.11 3.87 18.42
C LEU A 269 20.37 2.36 18.42
N GLU A 270 19.76 1.66 17.47
CA GLU A 270 20.00 0.25 17.25
C GLU A 270 21.39 0.04 16.62
N LYS A 271 22.07 -1.06 16.99
CA LYS A 271 23.31 -1.47 16.35
C LYS A 271 23.05 -2.43 15.20
N VAL A 272 23.51 -2.06 14.01
CA VAL A 272 23.38 -2.86 12.79
C VAL A 272 24.75 -3.18 12.20
N SER A 273 24.87 -4.35 11.58
CA SER A 273 26.07 -4.76 10.85
C SER A 273 26.01 -4.20 9.43
N TRP A 274 26.92 -3.28 9.09
CA TRP A 274 26.95 -2.65 7.77
C TRP A 274 28.41 -2.41 7.33
N GLY A 275 28.75 -2.74 6.09
CA GLY A 275 30.12 -2.60 5.58
C GLY A 275 31.18 -3.44 6.32
N GLY A 276 30.78 -4.42 7.12
CA GLY A 276 31.68 -5.20 8.00
C GLY A 276 31.90 -4.58 9.39
N GLU A 277 31.22 -3.48 9.71
CA GLU A 277 31.32 -2.73 10.96
C GLU A 277 29.99 -2.75 11.73
N GLN A 278 30.04 -2.42 13.03
CA GLN A 278 28.86 -2.26 13.89
C GLN A 278 28.56 -0.78 14.05
N VAL A 279 27.46 -0.33 13.47
CA VAL A 279 27.09 1.09 13.41
C VAL A 279 25.73 1.34 14.06
N ASP A 280 25.59 2.51 14.69
CA ASP A 280 24.36 3.00 15.29
C ASP A 280 23.46 3.60 14.18
N SER A 281 22.21 3.13 14.07
CA SER A 281 21.28 3.46 12.97
C SER A 281 19.86 3.71 13.46
N LEU A 282 19.13 4.59 12.76
CA LEU A 282 17.68 4.74 12.84
C LEU A 282 16.93 3.81 11.87
N ASN A 283 17.66 3.06 11.05
CA ASN A 283 17.13 2.27 9.94
C ASN A 283 16.29 3.13 8.96
N ALA A 284 16.68 4.40 8.82
CA ALA A 284 15.92 5.44 8.17
C ALA A 284 15.79 5.19 6.66
N LYS A 285 14.58 5.34 6.15
CA LYS A 285 14.25 5.20 4.73
C LYS A 285 13.51 6.43 4.22
N LEU A 286 13.79 6.82 2.99
CA LEU A 286 12.97 7.80 2.27
C LEU A 286 12.07 7.03 1.30
N ARG A 287 10.75 7.17 1.46
CA ARG A 287 9.74 6.60 0.57
C ARG A 287 8.87 7.71 0.02
N VAL A 288 8.76 7.79 -1.30
CA VAL A 288 7.88 8.71 -2.01
C VAL A 288 7.17 7.92 -3.10
N LYS A 289 5.86 7.71 -2.92
CA LYS A 289 5.03 6.93 -3.83
C LYS A 289 4.69 7.73 -5.09
N HIS A 290 4.20 8.96 -4.94
CA HIS A 290 3.95 9.90 -6.04
C HIS A 290 4.63 11.25 -5.81
N GLY A 291 5.12 11.87 -6.89
CA GLY A 291 5.82 13.15 -6.94
C GLY A 291 7.34 13.06 -6.80
N LYS A 292 8.04 14.07 -7.32
CA LYS A 292 9.50 14.18 -7.30
C LYS A 292 10.03 14.68 -5.97
N VAL A 293 11.26 14.29 -5.66
CA VAL A 293 12.04 14.88 -4.56
C VAL A 293 13.06 15.85 -5.14
N ASN A 294 12.86 17.15 -4.89
CA ASN A 294 13.79 18.19 -5.29
C ASN A 294 14.87 18.39 -4.22
N ILE A 295 16.14 18.29 -4.62
CA ILE A 295 17.28 18.53 -3.73
C ILE A 295 18.15 19.65 -4.32
N SER A 296 18.33 20.72 -3.56
CA SER A 296 19.06 21.92 -3.99
C SER A 296 19.96 22.48 -2.89
N GLY A 297 20.91 23.35 -3.29
CA GLY A 297 21.85 23.98 -2.35
C GLY A 297 22.85 22.97 -1.78
N SER A 298 22.99 22.96 -0.45
CA SER A 298 23.84 22.03 0.30
C SER A 298 23.04 20.90 0.94
N ALA A 299 21.77 20.73 0.56
CA ALA A 299 20.92 19.71 1.13
C ALA A 299 21.34 18.29 0.72
N THR A 300 21.10 17.33 1.61
CA THR A 300 21.42 15.91 1.38
C THR A 300 20.37 14.98 1.96
N VAL A 301 20.21 13.82 1.32
CA VAL A 301 19.49 12.66 1.86
C VAL A 301 20.53 11.61 2.20
N GLY A 302 20.72 11.35 3.49
CA GLY A 302 21.89 10.65 4.01
C GLY A 302 23.18 11.48 3.89
N TYR A 303 24.28 10.85 4.28
CA TYR A 303 25.64 11.40 4.16
C TYR A 303 26.61 10.36 3.58
N PRO A 304 27.75 10.79 3.01
CA PRO A 304 28.81 9.88 2.64
C PRO A 304 29.27 9.07 3.86
N ASN A 305 29.38 7.76 3.68
CA ASN A 305 29.91 6.87 4.71
C ASN A 305 31.31 7.30 5.17
N THR A 306 31.54 7.28 6.48
CA THR A 306 32.86 7.45 7.10
C THR A 306 33.31 6.15 7.75
N PRO A 307 34.10 5.30 7.04
CA PRO A 307 34.53 4.01 7.57
C PRO A 307 35.29 4.12 8.91
N GLY A 308 35.05 3.18 9.82
CA GLY A 308 35.72 3.06 11.10
C GLY A 308 35.11 3.89 12.23
N ASN A 309 33.98 4.56 11.99
CA ASN A 309 33.20 5.18 13.05
C ASN A 309 32.09 4.21 13.55
N SER A 310 31.26 4.68 14.48
CA SER A 310 30.18 3.87 15.06
C SER A 310 28.80 4.33 14.61
N THR A 311 28.66 5.07 13.52
CA THR A 311 27.40 5.71 13.14
C THR A 311 27.08 5.44 11.69
N LYS A 312 25.81 5.18 11.40
CA LYS A 312 25.37 5.02 10.02
C LYS A 312 25.01 6.38 9.42
N GLU A 313 25.75 6.78 8.39
CA GLU A 313 25.50 8.02 7.65
C GLU A 313 24.52 7.86 6.50
N THR A 314 24.62 6.75 5.77
CA THR A 314 23.77 6.47 4.61
C THR A 314 22.37 6.11 5.05
N MET A 315 21.39 6.39 4.18
CA MET A 315 20.03 5.88 4.35
C MET A 315 20.00 4.37 4.10
N ASP A 316 19.19 3.64 4.88
CA ASP A 316 18.97 2.19 4.67
C ASP A 316 18.27 1.90 3.34
N GLY A 317 17.50 2.85 2.84
CA GLY A 317 16.89 2.76 1.53
C GLY A 317 16.23 4.06 1.11
N VAL A 318 16.28 4.32 -0.18
CA VAL A 318 15.58 5.44 -0.81
C VAL A 318 14.75 4.88 -1.96
N TYR A 319 13.45 5.17 -1.94
CA TYR A 319 12.44 4.61 -2.84
C TYR A 319 11.56 5.76 -3.35
N VAL A 320 11.88 6.28 -4.53
CA VAL A 320 11.23 7.47 -5.09
C VAL A 320 10.78 7.14 -6.51
N SER A 321 9.47 6.99 -6.72
CA SER A 321 8.93 6.55 -8.02
C SER A 321 9.21 7.52 -9.16
N ASP A 322 9.02 8.83 -8.91
CA ASP A 322 9.06 9.85 -9.96
C ASP A 322 10.43 10.54 -10.09
N GLY A 323 11.41 10.05 -9.34
CA GLY A 323 12.80 10.46 -9.38
C GLY A 323 13.11 11.77 -8.64
N PHE A 324 14.28 12.31 -8.97
CA PHE A 324 14.87 13.45 -8.27
C PHE A 324 15.01 14.66 -9.19
N GLY A 325 14.74 15.84 -8.65
CA GLY A 325 14.97 17.12 -9.31
C GLY A 325 15.80 18.10 -8.46
N GLY A 326 15.76 19.37 -8.82
CA GLY A 326 16.61 20.40 -8.21
C GLY A 326 18.05 20.38 -8.70
N ASN A 327 18.85 21.34 -8.23
CA ASN A 327 20.22 21.55 -8.74
C ASN A 327 21.22 20.45 -8.35
N LYS A 328 20.90 19.66 -7.31
CA LYS A 328 21.70 18.52 -6.88
C LYS A 328 21.03 17.19 -7.26
N GLY A 329 19.72 17.09 -7.04
CA GLY A 329 18.95 15.87 -7.27
C GLY A 329 19.61 14.63 -6.67
N ALA A 330 19.61 13.54 -7.44
CA ALA A 330 20.13 12.23 -7.03
C ALA A 330 21.61 12.26 -6.60
N ALA A 331 22.42 13.24 -7.04
CA ALA A 331 23.83 13.31 -6.67
C ALA A 331 24.06 13.68 -5.18
N SER A 332 23.03 14.18 -4.49
CA SER A 332 23.04 14.48 -3.05
C SER A 332 22.34 13.39 -2.22
N VAL A 333 22.10 12.21 -2.79
CA VAL A 333 21.47 11.07 -2.12
C VAL A 333 22.53 10.00 -1.85
N TYR A 334 22.64 9.60 -0.58
CA TYR A 334 23.56 8.59 -0.09
C TYR A 334 22.76 7.48 0.58
N SER A 335 22.55 6.38 -0.15
CA SER A 335 21.68 5.28 0.25
C SER A 335 22.28 3.93 -0.14
N ASP A 336 21.94 2.91 0.64
CA ASP A 336 22.44 1.56 0.45
C ASP A 336 21.92 0.90 -0.85
N ASN A 337 20.75 1.33 -1.32
CA ASN A 337 20.13 0.86 -2.56
C ASN A 337 20.30 1.82 -3.75
N GLY A 338 21.08 2.89 -3.59
CA GLY A 338 21.22 3.94 -4.60
C GLY A 338 19.91 4.73 -4.82
N THR A 339 19.77 5.31 -6.02
CA THR A 339 18.74 6.34 -6.28
C THR A 339 17.73 5.93 -7.35
N THR A 340 17.71 4.65 -7.75
CA THR A 340 16.89 4.18 -8.88
C THR A 340 15.74 3.28 -8.44
N ALA A 341 15.66 2.94 -7.15
CA ALA A 341 14.56 2.14 -6.64
C ALA A 341 13.29 2.99 -6.58
N THR A 342 12.20 2.46 -7.12
CA THR A 342 10.86 3.02 -7.01
C THR A 342 10.25 2.63 -5.67
N TYR A 343 9.04 3.13 -5.38
CA TYR A 343 8.28 2.73 -4.20
C TYR A 343 8.25 1.21 -4.01
N ASP A 344 8.60 0.75 -2.81
CA ASP A 344 8.87 -0.65 -2.50
C ASP A 344 7.72 -1.38 -1.81
N LEU A 345 6.61 -0.68 -1.58
CA LEU A 345 5.39 -1.22 -1.01
C LEU A 345 4.33 -1.36 -2.11
N GLY A 346 3.38 -2.28 -1.94
CA GLY A 346 2.26 -2.41 -2.88
C GLY A 346 1.37 -1.15 -2.86
N GLU A 347 0.62 -0.93 -3.94
CA GLU A 347 -0.26 0.24 -4.09
C GLU A 347 -1.24 0.39 -2.92
N ASP A 348 -1.83 -0.74 -2.49
CA ASP A 348 -2.85 -0.78 -1.41
C ASP A 348 -2.25 -1.11 -0.03
N ALA A 349 -0.92 -1.00 0.14
CA ALA A 349 -0.27 -1.42 1.37
C ALA A 349 -0.42 -0.38 2.51
N VAL A 350 -0.49 0.90 2.16
CA VAL A 350 -0.49 2.02 3.12
C VAL A 350 -1.25 3.20 2.54
N ASP A 351 -2.28 3.63 3.27
CA ASP A 351 -3.08 4.82 2.97
C ASP A 351 -2.93 5.90 4.04
N MET A 352 -3.34 7.13 3.73
CA MET A 352 -3.34 8.23 4.69
C MET A 352 -4.38 7.95 5.79
N PRO A 353 -4.00 7.94 7.08
CA PRO A 353 -4.96 7.72 8.16
C PRO A 353 -5.83 8.96 8.36
N LEU A 354 -7.05 8.92 7.84
CA LEU A 354 -8.06 9.95 8.09
C LEU A 354 -8.86 9.61 9.35
N ILE A 355 -9.05 10.61 10.22
CA ILE A 355 -9.68 10.40 11.53
C ILE A 355 -11.13 10.89 11.58
N ASP A 356 -11.51 11.81 10.71
CA ASP A 356 -12.80 12.48 10.62
C ASP A 356 -13.65 12.01 9.44
N SER A 357 -13.10 11.14 8.59
CA SER A 357 -13.80 10.45 7.50
C SER A 357 -13.64 8.93 7.62
N GLY A 358 -14.46 8.19 6.85
CA GLY A 358 -14.45 6.73 6.80
C GLY A 358 -15.02 6.05 8.06
N SER A 359 -15.94 5.10 7.89
CA SER A 359 -16.51 4.38 9.04
C SER A 359 -15.48 3.43 9.68
N VAL A 360 -15.41 3.40 11.00
CA VAL A 360 -14.56 2.46 11.74
C VAL A 360 -15.41 1.51 12.57
N THR A 361 -15.06 0.22 12.56
CA THR A 361 -15.69 -0.78 13.44
C THR A 361 -14.68 -1.23 14.48
N VAL A 362 -14.98 -0.96 15.76
CA VAL A 362 -14.16 -1.36 16.90
C VAL A 362 -15.04 -2.20 17.83
N ASP A 363 -14.58 -3.40 18.19
CA ASP A 363 -15.30 -4.33 19.07
C ASP A 363 -16.76 -4.61 18.64
N GLY A 364 -17.01 -4.63 17.32
CA GLY A 364 -18.34 -4.88 16.74
C GLY A 364 -19.29 -3.68 16.73
N VAL A 365 -18.85 -2.50 17.17
CA VAL A 365 -19.61 -1.24 17.06
C VAL A 365 -19.04 -0.40 15.93
N THR A 366 -19.91 -0.02 14.99
CA THR A 366 -19.54 0.86 13.87
C THR A 366 -19.79 2.32 14.25
N TYR A 367 -18.75 3.13 14.09
CA TYR A 367 -18.77 4.57 14.26
C TYR A 367 -18.64 5.25 12.89
N PRO A 368 -19.22 6.44 12.71
CA PRO A 368 -19.16 7.15 11.43
C PRO A 368 -17.72 7.54 11.03
N ASN A 369 -16.85 7.80 12.02
CA ASN A 369 -15.42 8.02 11.85
C ASN A 369 -14.65 7.72 13.15
N TYR A 370 -13.32 7.73 13.07
CA TYR A 370 -12.45 7.44 14.22
C TYR A 370 -12.60 8.50 15.33
N LEU A 371 -12.83 9.76 14.97
CA LEU A 371 -13.04 10.85 15.91
C LEU A 371 -14.32 10.67 16.74
N ALA A 372 -15.39 10.14 16.14
CA ALA A 372 -16.62 9.77 16.84
C ALA A 372 -16.39 8.59 17.80
N TYR A 373 -15.56 7.61 17.40
CA TYR A 373 -15.11 6.55 18.30
C TYR A 373 -14.35 7.12 19.51
N LEU A 374 -13.40 8.03 19.28
CA LEU A 374 -12.65 8.69 20.35
C LEU A 374 -13.58 9.49 21.27
N ASN A 375 -14.50 10.28 20.72
CA ASN A 375 -15.46 11.07 21.51
C ASN A 375 -16.33 10.16 22.40
N ALA A 376 -16.86 9.07 21.84
CA ALA A 376 -17.67 8.11 22.57
C ALA A 376 -16.89 7.39 23.68
N ASN A 377 -15.56 7.27 23.52
CA ASN A 377 -14.67 6.56 24.44
C ASN A 377 -13.72 7.45 25.25
N ALA A 378 -14.01 8.74 25.34
CA ALA A 378 -13.20 9.71 26.07
C ALA A 378 -13.91 10.32 27.29
N THR A 379 -13.11 10.97 28.13
CA THR A 379 -13.59 12.04 29.00
C THR A 379 -13.65 13.32 28.18
N VAL A 380 -14.86 13.80 27.95
CA VAL A 380 -15.14 14.95 27.07
C VAL A 380 -15.18 16.24 27.88
N TYR A 381 -14.44 17.24 27.42
CA TYR A 381 -14.50 18.61 27.91
C TYR A 381 -15.03 19.53 26.79
N ASN A 382 -15.97 20.42 27.11
CA ASN A 382 -16.52 21.37 26.16
C ASN A 382 -15.94 22.77 26.39
N GLY A 383 -15.31 23.32 25.36
CA GLY A 383 -14.65 24.62 25.40
C GLY A 383 -13.14 24.52 25.18
N ASN A 384 -12.52 25.69 25.00
CA ASN A 384 -11.07 25.80 24.82
C ASN A 384 -10.35 25.55 26.14
N ILE A 385 -9.17 24.93 26.07
CA ILE A 385 -8.28 24.77 27.23
C ILE A 385 -6.94 25.42 26.99
N SER A 386 -6.33 25.91 28.06
CA SER A 386 -4.97 26.43 28.05
C SER A 386 -4.16 25.76 29.14
N ILE A 387 -3.09 25.07 28.76
CA ILE A 387 -2.14 24.40 29.64
C ILE A 387 -0.98 25.36 29.88
N ILE A 388 -0.92 25.90 31.10
CA ILE A 388 0.01 26.97 31.47
C ILE A 388 0.71 26.60 32.78
N LYS A 389 2.04 26.63 32.77
CA LYS A 389 2.84 26.44 34.00
C LYS A 389 2.49 27.53 35.01
N GLY A 390 2.12 27.12 36.23
CA GLY A 390 1.66 28.02 37.30
C GLY A 390 0.14 28.15 37.39
N THR A 391 -0.61 27.61 36.43
CA THR A 391 -2.08 27.57 36.45
C THR A 391 -2.55 26.12 36.47
N PRO A 392 -2.94 25.61 37.66
CA PRO A 392 -3.44 24.25 37.75
C PRO A 392 -4.67 24.02 36.86
N LEU A 393 -4.71 22.88 36.19
CA LEU A 393 -5.84 22.42 35.36
C LEU A 393 -6.17 20.99 35.76
N SER A 394 -7.46 20.66 35.86
CA SER A 394 -7.90 19.28 36.11
C SER A 394 -9.16 18.97 35.33
N ILE A 395 -9.06 17.97 34.46
CA ILE A 395 -10.16 17.38 33.70
C ILE A 395 -10.12 15.89 34.01
N THR A 396 -11.09 15.38 34.76
CA THR A 396 -11.09 13.97 35.18
C THR A 396 -12.46 13.37 34.93
N GLY A 397 -12.46 12.17 34.35
CA GLY A 397 -13.67 11.41 34.11
C GLY A 397 -13.39 9.91 34.02
N PRO A 398 -14.43 9.11 33.73
CA PRO A 398 -14.34 7.65 33.81
C PRO A 398 -13.46 7.02 32.72
N LYS A 399 -13.18 7.75 31.64
CA LYS A 399 -12.44 7.24 30.47
C LYS A 399 -11.11 7.94 30.21
N GLY A 400 -10.80 8.97 30.98
CA GLY A 400 -9.52 9.66 30.92
C GLY A 400 -9.39 10.76 31.97
N SER A 401 -8.16 11.19 32.19
CA SER A 401 -7.82 12.27 33.10
C SER A 401 -6.65 13.08 32.54
N LEU A 402 -6.72 14.40 32.68
CA LEU A 402 -5.65 15.35 32.41
C LEU A 402 -5.53 16.25 33.63
N VAL A 403 -4.39 16.16 34.32
CA VAL A 403 -4.10 16.99 35.49
C VAL A 403 -2.79 17.73 35.24
N VAL A 404 -2.79 19.04 35.46
CA VAL A 404 -1.61 19.90 35.40
C VAL A 404 -1.48 20.59 36.75
N ASP A 405 -0.34 20.43 37.41
CA ASP A 405 -0.08 21.10 38.69
C ASP A 405 0.50 22.50 38.52
N GLY A 406 0.66 23.23 39.62
CA GLY A 406 1.24 24.58 39.61
C GLY A 406 2.73 24.61 39.21
N ALA A 407 3.44 23.48 39.24
CA ALA A 407 4.84 23.39 38.82
C ALA A 407 4.99 23.14 37.30
N GLY A 408 3.90 22.82 36.61
CA GLY A 408 3.91 22.45 35.19
C GLY A 408 4.14 20.97 34.95
N ASN A 409 3.92 20.11 35.96
CA ASN A 409 3.85 18.68 35.76
C ASN A 409 2.45 18.32 35.28
N MET A 410 2.39 17.65 34.13
CA MET A 410 1.18 17.16 33.50
C MET A 410 1.11 15.63 33.66
N THR A 411 -0.02 15.12 34.13
CA THR A 411 -0.32 13.69 34.18
C THR A 411 -1.53 13.43 33.32
N ILE A 412 -1.41 12.50 32.37
CA ILE A 412 -2.51 12.08 31.50
C ILE A 412 -2.77 10.58 31.63
N SER A 413 -4.04 10.20 31.62
CA SER A 413 -4.49 8.81 31.50
C SER A 413 -5.69 8.67 30.58
N GLY A 414 -5.82 7.55 29.88
CA GLY A 414 -6.96 7.26 29.01
C GLY A 414 -7.12 8.29 27.88
N ILE A 415 -8.34 8.53 27.43
CA ILE A 415 -8.61 9.49 26.34
C ILE A 415 -9.30 10.72 26.91
N VAL A 416 -8.71 11.90 26.66
CA VAL A 416 -9.28 13.21 26.98
C VAL A 416 -9.60 13.92 25.68
N TYR A 417 -10.89 14.14 25.43
CA TYR A 417 -11.40 14.76 24.21
C TYR A 417 -11.82 16.20 24.50
N ILE A 418 -11.20 17.16 23.83
CA ILE A 418 -11.50 18.58 23.98
C ILE A 418 -12.34 19.04 22.79
N ASN A 419 -13.59 19.40 23.04
CA ASN A 419 -14.44 20.05 22.06
C ASN A 419 -14.17 21.57 22.05
N GLY A 420 -12.99 21.92 21.57
CA GLY A 420 -12.44 23.28 21.51
C GLY A 420 -10.95 23.26 21.22
N ASN A 421 -10.32 24.43 21.17
CA ASN A 421 -8.88 24.56 20.92
C ASN A 421 -8.07 24.13 22.15
N ILE A 422 -6.89 23.56 21.91
CA ILE A 422 -5.91 23.21 22.94
C ILE A 422 -4.69 24.11 22.76
N SER A 423 -4.27 24.78 23.81
CA SER A 423 -3.14 25.70 23.74
C SER A 423 -2.16 25.43 24.88
N PHE A 424 -0.87 25.26 24.57
CA PHE A 424 0.21 25.15 25.55
C PHE A 424 1.07 26.42 25.52
N TYR A 425 1.10 27.17 26.62
CA TYR A 425 1.70 28.50 26.69
C TYR A 425 2.34 28.78 28.06
N PRO A 426 3.19 29.81 28.19
CA PRO A 426 3.75 30.65 27.14
C PRO A 426 5.06 30.10 26.55
N ALA A 427 5.60 30.82 25.57
CA ALA A 427 6.98 30.66 25.09
C ALA A 427 7.98 30.56 26.23
N LYS A 428 9.05 29.78 26.02
CA LYS A 428 10.16 29.66 26.98
C LYS A 428 9.72 29.18 28.37
N SER A 429 8.63 28.44 28.42
CA SER A 429 8.24 27.65 29.58
C SER A 429 8.41 26.16 29.27
N ARG A 430 8.17 25.31 30.27
CA ARG A 430 8.28 23.86 30.13
C ARG A 430 7.17 23.16 30.90
N ILE A 431 6.48 22.26 30.20
CA ILE A 431 5.55 21.29 30.73
C ILE A 431 6.22 19.91 30.69
N VAL A 432 6.19 19.22 31.82
CA VAL A 432 6.75 17.88 31.95
C VAL A 432 5.60 16.89 32.04
N TYR A 433 5.41 16.04 31.04
CA TYR A 433 4.28 15.12 30.99
C TYR A 433 4.64 13.70 31.45
N SER A 434 3.66 13.01 32.02
CA SER A 434 3.77 11.62 32.48
C SER A 434 2.43 10.89 32.30
N GLY A 435 2.47 9.56 32.35
CA GLY A 435 1.30 8.70 32.18
C GLY A 435 1.07 8.25 30.74
N VAL A 436 -0.03 7.53 30.53
CA VAL A 436 -0.40 6.89 29.24
C VAL A 436 -1.79 7.36 28.86
N GLY A 437 -1.87 8.23 27.86
CA GLY A 437 -3.15 8.71 27.37
C GLY A 437 -3.07 9.55 26.12
N THR A 438 -4.24 9.82 25.55
CA THR A 438 -4.43 10.56 24.31
C THR A 438 -5.18 11.84 24.62
N LEU A 439 -4.59 12.98 24.26
CA LEU A 439 -5.26 14.28 24.26
C LEU A 439 -5.65 14.61 22.82
N VAL A 440 -6.94 14.72 22.55
CA VAL A 440 -7.47 14.89 21.19
C VAL A 440 -8.45 16.05 21.11
N THR A 441 -8.44 16.75 19.98
CA THR A 441 -9.43 17.77 19.62
C THR A 441 -9.73 17.69 18.12
N PRO A 442 -10.97 17.96 17.67
CA PRO A 442 -11.28 18.17 16.26
C PRO A 442 -10.86 19.55 15.75
N ASN A 443 -10.35 20.42 16.64
CA ASN A 443 -9.93 21.78 16.31
C ASN A 443 -8.40 21.90 16.35
N SER A 444 -7.88 23.09 16.63
CA SER A 444 -6.45 23.35 16.61
C SER A 444 -5.77 22.99 17.93
N VAL A 445 -4.54 22.46 17.81
CA VAL A 445 -3.57 22.35 18.89
C VAL A 445 -2.44 23.33 18.62
N ASP A 446 -2.13 24.18 19.60
CA ASP A 446 -1.02 25.11 19.53
C ASP A 446 -0.05 24.84 20.68
N VAL A 447 1.21 24.58 20.35
CA VAL A 447 2.27 24.26 21.32
C VAL A 447 3.34 25.35 21.26
N HIS A 448 3.24 26.30 22.18
CA HIS A 448 4.18 27.41 22.33
C HIS A 448 5.04 27.24 23.60
N THR A 449 5.26 26.02 24.08
CA THR A 449 6.07 25.70 25.27
C THR A 449 6.88 24.43 25.01
N ASP A 450 7.94 24.19 25.78
CA ASP A 450 8.59 22.87 25.77
C ASP A 450 7.61 21.85 26.36
N LEU A 451 7.24 20.82 25.61
CA LEU A 451 6.47 19.68 26.11
C LEU A 451 7.36 18.44 26.08
N VAL A 452 7.82 17.98 27.25
CA VAL A 452 8.82 16.92 27.38
C VAL A 452 8.38 15.83 28.36
N PRO A 453 8.76 14.56 28.15
CA PRO A 453 8.39 13.48 29.07
C PRO A 453 9.16 13.61 30.39
N ALA A 454 8.54 13.19 31.49
CA ALA A 454 9.16 13.11 32.82
C ALA A 454 10.29 12.07 32.89
N HIS A 455 10.18 11.04 32.06
CA HIS A 455 11.07 9.89 31.99
C HIS A 455 11.45 9.61 30.53
N ARG A 456 12.18 8.52 30.28
CA ARG A 456 12.49 8.11 28.90
C ARG A 456 11.20 7.79 28.14
N PHE A 457 11.06 8.35 26.94
CA PHE A 457 10.02 8.09 25.97
C PHE A 457 10.57 7.21 24.83
N PRO A 458 9.82 6.24 24.29
CA PRO A 458 8.50 5.82 24.73
C PRO A 458 8.57 5.19 26.13
N THR A 459 7.54 5.43 26.95
CA THR A 459 7.37 4.73 28.23
C THR A 459 7.04 3.28 27.93
N THR A 460 7.68 2.33 28.61
CA THR A 460 7.54 0.88 28.38
C THR A 460 6.28 0.27 29.01
N ASP A 461 5.29 1.08 29.37
CA ASP A 461 4.14 0.67 30.18
C ASP A 461 2.84 0.59 29.37
#